data_AF-A0A2K2TXK7-F1
#
_entry.id   AF-A0A2K2TXK7-F1
#
_cell.length_a   1.000
_cell.length_b   1.000
_cell.length_c   1.000
_cell.angle_alpha   90.00
_cell.angle_beta   90.00
_cell.angle_gamma   90.00
#
_symmetry.space_group_name_H-M   'P 1'
#
loop_
_entity.id
_entity.type
_entity.pdbx_description
1 polymer ?
#
loop_
_entity_poly.entity_id
_entity_poly.type
_entity_poly.pdbx_seq_one_letter_code
_entity_poly.pdbx_strand_id
1 'polypeptide(L)' 'MGYKPELWAEAKKKCRLGEKEIQMAKEMGLNPKSLIKNIPNSREQWKLSVKDWIHEMYEDRQMKKKG' A
#
# COMPACT_ATOMS: atom_id res chain seq x y z
N MET A 1 14.35 1.80 11.52
CA MET A 1 14.67 2.88 10.57
C MET A 1 13.37 3.45 10.04
N GLY A 2 13.08 4.72 10.31
CA GLY A 2 11.94 5.41 9.68
C GLY A 2 12.29 5.74 8.22
N TYR A 3 11.40 5.44 7.29
CA TYR A 3 11.57 5.87 5.90
C TYR A 3 11.40 7.39 5.81
N LYS A 4 12.22 8.04 4.98
CA LYS A 4 12.13 9.49 4.74
C LYS A 4 10.73 9.89 4.26
N PRO A 5 10.17 11.03 4.70
CA PRO A 5 8.86 11.52 4.22
C PRO A 5 8.77 11.62 2.69
N GLU A 6 9.87 11.97 2.04
CA GLU A 6 10.00 12.06 0.57
C GLU A 6 9.65 10.74 -0.12
N LEU A 7 10.08 9.59 0.43
CA LEU A 7 9.77 8.27 -0.14
C LEU A 7 8.29 7.95 -0.03
N TRP A 8 7.65 8.36 1.07
CA TRP A 8 6.20 8.23 1.24
C TRP A 8 5.44 9.14 0.29
N ALA A 9 5.91 10.37 0.05
CA ALA A 9 5.31 11.26 -0.94
C ALA A 9 5.44 10.71 -2.37
N GLU A 10 6.59 10.13 -2.71
CA GLU A 10 6.82 9.48 -3.99
C GLU A 10 5.90 8.26 -4.17
N ALA A 11 5.82 7.39 -3.17
CA ALA A 11 4.93 6.23 -3.19
C ALA A 11 3.47 6.66 -3.31
N LYS A 12 3.04 7.68 -2.55
CA LYS A 12 1.68 8.25 -2.62
C LYS A 12 1.35 8.69 -4.05
N LYS A 13 2.26 9.39 -4.71
CA LYS A 13 2.09 9.86 -6.10
C LYS A 13 2.07 8.70 -7.10
N LYS A 14 3.07 7.80 -7.05
CA LYS A 14 3.22 6.71 -8.02
C LYS A 14 2.11 5.66 -7.90
N CYS A 15 1.70 5.35 -6.69
CA CYS A 15 0.65 4.36 -6.39
C CYS A 15 -0.76 4.98 -6.34
N ARG A 16 -0.90 6.29 -6.61
CA ARG A 16 -2.18 7.03 -6.57
C ARG A 16 -2.94 6.84 -5.24
N LEU A 17 -2.23 6.96 -4.12
CA LEU A 17 -2.77 6.76 -2.78
C LEU A 17 -3.22 8.07 -2.12
N GLY A 18 -4.24 8.00 -1.28
CA GLY A 18 -4.62 9.07 -0.36
C GLY A 18 -3.88 8.96 0.97
N GLU A 19 -4.20 9.84 1.92
CA GLU A 19 -3.63 9.78 3.27
C GLU A 19 -4.11 8.56 4.04
N LYS A 20 -5.38 8.19 3.84
CA LYS A 20 -5.99 7.00 4.44
C LYS A 20 -5.23 5.73 4.07
N GLU A 21 -4.93 5.52 2.79
CA GLU A 21 -4.18 4.35 2.34
C GLU A 21 -2.74 4.35 2.85
N ILE A 22 -2.11 5.52 2.97
CA ILE A 22 -0.76 5.64 3.55
C ILE A 22 -0.78 5.26 5.03
N GLN A 23 -1.81 5.67 5.78
CA GLN A 23 -1.99 5.27 7.17
C GLN A 23 -2.21 3.76 7.28
N MET A 24 -3.12 3.18 6.48
CA MET A 24 -3.36 1.74 6.43
C MET A 24 -2.07 0.97 6.13
N ALA A 25 -1.30 1.40 5.13
CA ALA A 25 -0.03 0.79 4.77
C ALA A 25 0.96 0.80 5.95
N LYS A 26 1.07 1.92 6.68
CA LYS A 26 1.92 2.04 7.87
C LYS A 26 1.46 1.10 8.99
N GLU A 27 0.17 1.08 9.31
CA GLU A 27 -0.42 0.17 10.30
C GLU A 27 -0.21 -1.30 9.94
N MET A 28 -0.13 -1.59 8.64
CA MET A 28 0.17 -2.92 8.13
C MET A 28 1.66 -3.32 8.20
N GLY A 29 2.55 -2.36 8.47
CA GLY A 29 4.01 -2.56 8.43
C GLY A 29 4.61 -2.49 7.03
N LEU A 30 3.86 -1.98 6.05
CA LEU A 30 4.35 -1.74 4.69
C LEU A 30 5.28 -0.53 4.65
N ASN A 31 6.10 -0.49 3.61
CA ASN A 31 7.05 0.60 3.39
C ASN A 31 6.89 1.22 1.99
N PRO A 32 7.35 2.46 1.77
CA PRO A 32 7.14 3.14 0.50
C PRO A 32 7.81 2.42 -0.67
N LYS A 33 8.94 1.75 -0.44
CA LYS A 33 9.64 0.97 -1.48
C LYS A 33 8.83 -0.25 -1.91
N SER A 34 8.19 -0.96 -0.97
CA SER A 34 7.33 -2.11 -1.27
C SER A 34 6.07 -1.68 -2.00
N LEU A 35 5.51 -0.50 -1.71
CA LEU A 35 4.37 0.04 -2.45
C LEU A 35 4.73 0.28 -3.92
N ILE A 36 5.86 0.97 -4.17
CA ILE A 36 6.32 1.26 -5.54
C ILE A 36 6.64 -0.02 -6.31
N LYS A 37 7.26 -1.02 -5.65
CA LYS A 37 7.59 -2.31 -6.26
C LYS A 37 6.34 -3.12 -6.66
N ASN A 38 5.20 -2.88 -6.03
CA ASN A 38 3.94 -3.58 -6.31
C ASN A 38 3.05 -2.86 -7.34
N ILE A 39 3.54 -1.81 -8.00
CA ILE A 39 2.81 -1.19 -9.10
C ILE A 39 2.74 -2.22 -10.26
N PRO A 40 1.54 -2.66 -10.67
CA PRO A 40 1.42 -3.64 -11.73
C PRO A 40 1.89 -3.05 -13.07
N ASN A 41 2.60 -3.86 -13.85
CA ASN A 41 2.97 -3.52 -15.22
C ASN A 41 1.95 -4.07 -16.24
N SER A 42 2.11 -3.71 -17.52
CA SER A 42 1.17 -4.08 -18.59
C SER A 42 0.99 -5.60 -18.79
N ARG A 43 1.95 -6.41 -18.34
CA ARG A 43 1.89 -7.88 -18.39
C ARG A 43 1.29 -8.50 -17.13
N GLU A 44 1.08 -7.73 -16.07
CA GLU A 44 0.55 -8.18 -14.78
C GLU A 44 -0.90 -7.71 -14.57
N GLN A 45 -1.74 -7.82 -15.61
CA GLN A 45 -3.13 -7.34 -15.57
C GLN A 45 -4.00 -8.05 -14.52
N TRP A 46 -3.57 -9.23 -14.06
CA TRP A 46 -4.21 -9.97 -12.97
C TRP A 46 -3.91 -9.38 -11.58
N LYS A 47 -2.93 -8.48 -11.45
CA LYS A 47 -2.64 -7.81 -10.18
C LYS A 47 -3.54 -6.61 -10.01
N LEU A 48 -4.09 -6.47 -8.80
CA LEU A 48 -4.83 -5.29 -8.40
C LEU A 48 -3.92 -4.06 -8.34
N SER A 49 -4.54 -2.88 -8.38
CA SER A 49 -3.82 -1.66 -8.08
C SER A 49 -3.29 -1.70 -6.65
N VAL A 50 -2.17 -1.01 -6.39
CA VAL A 50 -1.60 -0.93 -5.03
C VAL A 50 -2.62 -0.35 -4.03
N LYS A 51 -3.53 0.52 -4.49
CA LYS A 51 -4.63 1.05 -3.67
C LYS A 51 -5.56 -0.07 -3.23
N ASP A 52 -6.12 -0.83 -4.18
CA ASP A 52 -7.12 -1.85 -3.88
C ASP A 52 -6.51 -2.99 -3.04
N TRP A 53 -5.27 -3.36 -3.35
CA TRP A 53 -4.51 -4.33 -2.56
C TRP A 53 -4.31 -3.91 -1.10
N ILE A 54 -4.07 -2.62 -0.83
CA ILE A 54 -3.98 -2.11 0.55
C ILE A 54 -5.32 -2.27 1.27
N HIS A 55 -6.44 -1.97 0.61
CA HIS A 55 -7.78 -2.09 1.21
C HIS A 55 -8.10 -3.55 1.54
N GLU A 56 -7.91 -4.47 0.60
CA GLU A 56 -8.14 -5.90 0.84
C GLU A 56 -7.30 -6.44 1.99
N MET A 57 -5.99 -6.18 2.00
CA MET A 57 -5.13 -6.65 3.09
C MET A 57 -5.53 -6.03 4.44
N TYR A 58 -5.96 -4.77 4.44
CA TYR A 58 -6.39 -4.11 5.66
C TYR A 58 -7.67 -4.74 6.19
N GLU A 59 -8.68 -4.94 5.34
CA GLU A 59 -9.94 -5.61 5.68
C GLU A 59 -9.70 -7.02 6.23
N ASP A 60 -8.88 -7.82 5.55
CA ASP A 60 -8.46 -9.16 6.01
C ASP A 60 -7.82 -9.13 7.39
N ARG A 61 -6.91 -8.17 7.63
CA ARG A 61 -6.27 -8.00 8.92
C ARG A 61 -7.26 -7.61 10.01
N GLN A 62 -8.25 -6.77 9.70
CA GLN A 62 -9.28 -6.38 10.66
C GLN A 62 -10.25 -7.52 10.95
N MET A 63 -10.61 -8.34 9.95
CA MET A 63 -11.43 -9.53 10.17
C MET A 63 -10.73 -10.53 11.10
N LYS A 64 -9.44 -10.79 10.87
CA LYS A 64 -8.63 -11.69 11.71
C LYS A 64 -8.40 -11.19 13.14
N LYS A 65 -8.47 -9.88 13.38
CA LYS A 65 -8.38 -9.31 14.73
C LYS A 65 -9.68 -9.42 15.53
N LYS A 66 -10.81 -9.61 14.84
CA LYS A 66 -12.15 -9.65 15.44
C LYS A 66 -12.59 -11.06 15.82
N GLY A 67 -11.95 -12.09 15.28
CA GLY A 67 -12.11 -13.49 15.69
C GLY A 67 -11.07 -13.88 16.73
#